data_AF-A0A7S1NNL8-F1
#
_entry.id   AF-A0A7S1NNL8-F1
#
_cell.length_a   1.000
_cell.length_b   1.000
_cell.length_c   1.000
_cell.angle_alpha   90.00
_cell.angle_beta   90.00
_cell.angle_gamma   90.00
#
_symmetry.space_group_name_H-M   'P 1'
#
loop_
_entity.id
_entity.type
_entity.pdbx_description
1 polymer ?
#
loop_
_entity_poly.entity_id
_entity_poly.type
_entity_poly.pdbx_seq_one_letter_code
_entity_poly.pdbx_strand_id
1 'polypeptide(L)'
;PHERSHERDFVLGPICDICDSDLAHPTQGAKLRDLLSGLRPTMALERVFPLGRQVHSLDGRTLIMGILNVTPDSFSDGGKHTSVTAAVAHAAEMVRAGADVLDIGGQSTRPNAEIVPSDKEQERVVPVIEAIRQNGIDIPIS
;
A
#
# COMPACT_ATOMS: atom_id res chain seq x y z
N PRO A 1 15.73 -24.02 18.22
CA PRO A 1 14.79 -22.88 18.35
C PRO A 1 14.98 -22.23 19.73
N HIS A 2 14.53 -20.99 19.93
CA HIS A 2 14.52 -20.38 21.26
C HIS A 2 13.67 -21.24 22.20
N GLU A 3 14.15 -21.51 23.42
CA GLU A 3 13.59 -22.50 24.33
C GLU A 3 12.09 -22.31 24.58
N ARG A 4 11.66 -21.04 24.72
CA ARG A 4 10.29 -20.65 25.04
C ARG A 4 9.45 -20.17 23.83
N SER A 5 9.89 -20.41 22.59
CA SER A 5 9.13 -19.96 21.42
C SER A 5 7.73 -20.57 21.36
N HIS A 6 7.61 -21.83 21.78
CA HIS A 6 6.35 -22.58 21.79
C HIS A 6 5.32 -22.11 22.84
N GLU A 7 5.73 -21.24 23.78
CA GLU A 7 4.87 -20.70 24.85
C GLU A 7 4.32 -19.30 24.52
N ARG A 8 4.73 -18.72 23.38
CA ARG A 8 4.54 -17.29 23.10
C ARG A 8 3.80 -17.11 21.78
N ASP A 9 2.56 -16.63 21.88
CA ASP A 9 1.69 -16.29 20.76
C ASP A 9 2.33 -15.23 19.85
N PHE A 10 2.94 -14.19 20.41
CA PHE A 10 3.65 -13.14 19.65
C PHE A 10 4.91 -13.63 18.92
N VAL A 11 5.38 -14.86 19.21
CA VAL A 11 6.45 -15.53 18.47
C VAL A 11 5.87 -16.49 17.44
N LEU A 12 4.93 -17.36 17.84
CA LEU A 12 4.36 -18.36 16.93
C LEU A 12 3.48 -17.74 15.84
N GLY A 13 2.73 -16.67 16.14
CA GLY A 13 1.86 -15.99 15.18
C GLY A 13 2.60 -15.56 13.92
N PRO A 14 3.62 -14.68 14.01
CA PRO A 14 4.41 -14.26 12.86
C PRO A 14 5.14 -15.41 12.15
N ILE A 15 5.57 -16.45 12.86
CA ILE A 15 6.19 -17.63 12.23
C ILE A 15 5.15 -18.38 11.38
N CYS A 16 3.93 -18.55 11.88
CA CYS A 16 2.84 -19.21 11.16
C CYS A 16 2.36 -18.43 9.92
N ASP A 17 2.61 -17.12 9.85
CA ASP A 17 2.35 -16.29 8.68
C ASP A 17 3.36 -16.54 7.54
N ILE A 18 4.56 -17.06 7.85
CA ILE A 18 5.68 -17.20 6.89
C ILE A 18 5.95 -18.67 6.54
N CYS A 19 5.73 -19.60 7.47
CA CYS A 19 6.08 -21.01 7.31
C CYS A 19 4.92 -21.88 6.77
N ASP A 20 5.30 -23.03 6.21
CA ASP A 20 4.35 -24.05 5.76
C ASP A 20 3.40 -24.47 6.89
N SER A 21 2.16 -24.76 6.51
CA SER A 21 1.08 -25.05 7.47
C SER A 21 1.30 -26.32 8.30
N ASP A 22 2.14 -27.23 7.83
CA ASP A 22 2.47 -28.51 8.44
C ASP A 22 3.82 -28.49 9.19
N LEU A 23 4.52 -27.35 9.23
CA LEU A 23 5.80 -27.24 9.92
C LEU A 23 5.67 -27.63 11.39
N ALA A 24 6.38 -28.68 11.78
CA ALA A 24 6.45 -29.16 13.15
C ALA A 24 7.49 -28.37 13.95
N HIS A 25 7.19 -28.10 15.22
CA HIS A 25 8.16 -27.50 16.13
C HIS A 25 9.29 -28.50 16.41
N PRO A 26 10.57 -28.15 16.18
CA PRO A 26 11.68 -29.11 16.18
C PRO A 26 11.85 -29.94 17.47
N THR A 27 11.47 -29.37 18.62
CA THR A 27 11.62 -30.04 19.94
C THR A 27 10.30 -30.47 20.56
N GLN A 28 9.16 -29.98 20.08
CA GLN A 28 7.84 -30.33 20.64
C GLN A 28 7.13 -31.39 19.78
N GLY A 29 7.53 -31.56 18.52
CA GLY A 29 6.95 -32.53 17.59
C GLY A 29 5.57 -32.17 17.06
N ALA A 30 4.83 -31.28 17.73
CA ALA A 30 3.54 -30.76 17.28
C ALA A 30 3.67 -29.67 16.20
N LYS A 31 2.64 -29.49 15.36
CA LYS A 31 2.60 -28.42 14.35
C LYS A 31 2.58 -27.05 15.02
N LEU A 32 3.24 -26.06 14.42
CA LEU A 32 3.26 -24.69 14.95
C LEU A 32 1.87 -24.08 15.07
N ARG A 33 0.98 -24.36 14.11
CA ARG A 33 -0.42 -23.88 14.12
C ARG A 33 -1.25 -24.49 15.25
N ASP A 34 -1.01 -25.76 15.56
CA ASP A 34 -1.68 -26.45 16.67
C ASP A 34 -1.19 -25.89 18.02
N LEU A 35 0.12 -25.66 18.15
CA LEU A 35 0.70 -25.01 19.32
C LEU A 35 0.13 -23.60 19.52
N LEU A 36 0.11 -22.78 18.46
CA LEU A 36 -0.46 -21.43 18.50
C LEU A 36 -1.94 -21.44 18.91
N SER A 37 -2.74 -22.34 18.34
CA SER A 37 -4.17 -22.46 18.64
C SER A 37 -4.44 -22.90 20.08
N GLY A 38 -3.50 -23.62 20.71
CA GLY A 38 -3.58 -24.04 22.10
C GLY A 38 -3.11 -23.00 23.12
N LEU A 39 -2.48 -21.90 22.68
CA LEU A 39 -2.01 -20.85 23.59
C LEU A 39 -3.18 -19.96 24.03
N ARG A 40 -3.16 -19.57 25.31
CA ARG A 40 -3.97 -18.45 25.79
C ARG A 40 -3.29 -17.16 25.33
N PRO A 41 -4.01 -16.24 24.67
CA PRO A 41 -3.43 -14.97 24.24
C PRO A 41 -2.79 -14.25 25.43
N THR A 42 -1.51 -13.93 25.32
CA THR A 42 -0.80 -13.15 26.34
C THR A 42 -1.10 -11.67 26.19
N MET A 43 -1.45 -11.26 24.97
CA MET A 43 -1.96 -9.94 24.60
C MET A 43 -2.84 -10.04 23.36
N ALA A 44 -3.65 -9.01 23.07
CA ALA A 44 -4.34 -8.92 21.79
C ALA A 44 -3.29 -8.60 20.71
N LEU A 45 -2.88 -9.62 19.95
CA LEU A 45 -2.05 -9.42 18.77
C LEU A 45 -2.85 -8.69 17.70
N GLU A 46 -2.33 -7.54 17.29
CA GLU A 46 -2.90 -6.77 16.19
C GLU A 46 -2.05 -6.99 14.94
N ARG A 47 -2.69 -7.39 13.83
CA ARG A 47 -2.00 -7.47 12.54
C ARG A 47 -1.95 -6.08 11.92
N VAL A 48 -0.78 -5.68 11.48
CA VAL A 48 -0.52 -4.32 10.99
C VAL A 48 0.21 -4.33 9.65
N PHE A 49 0.09 -3.25 8.90
CA PHE A 49 0.86 -3.00 7.70
C PHE A 49 1.40 -1.56 7.68
N PRO A 50 2.64 -1.35 7.20
CA PRO A 50 3.18 0.00 7.03
C PRO A 50 2.60 0.66 5.77
N LEU A 51 2.24 1.94 5.88
CA LEU A 51 1.85 2.77 4.73
C LEU A 51 2.37 4.19 4.94
N GLY A 52 3.21 4.65 4.01
CA GLY A 52 3.95 5.90 4.18
C GLY A 52 4.81 5.90 5.44
N ARG A 53 4.55 6.85 6.35
CA ARG A 53 5.27 7.01 7.63
C ARG A 53 4.51 6.44 8.84
N GLN A 54 3.39 5.76 8.60
CA GLN A 54 2.49 5.26 9.63
C GLN A 54 2.33 3.74 9.54
N VAL A 55 1.90 3.15 10.64
CA VAL A 55 1.54 1.73 10.74
C VAL A 55 0.03 1.67 10.95
N HIS A 56 -0.66 0.90 10.11
CA HIS A 56 -2.11 0.77 10.11
C HIS A 56 -2.52 -0.64 10.52
N SER A 57 -3.65 -0.73 11.21
CA SER A 57 -4.29 -2.02 11.53
C SER A 57 -4.90 -2.65 10.28
N LEU A 58 -4.71 -3.95 10.08
CA LEU A 58 -5.42 -4.70 9.02
C LEU A 58 -6.92 -4.82 9.30
N ASP A 59 -7.30 -4.86 10.58
CA ASP A 59 -8.70 -4.92 11.03
C ASP A 59 -9.27 -3.52 11.32
N GLY A 60 -8.55 -2.47 10.92
CA GLY A 60 -8.93 -1.07 11.11
C GLY A 60 -9.97 -0.58 10.11
N ARG A 61 -10.05 0.75 9.97
CA ARG A 61 -10.92 1.38 8.97
C ARG A 61 -10.41 1.12 7.54
N THR A 62 -11.33 1.12 6.57
CA THR A 62 -10.98 1.16 5.15
C THR A 62 -10.24 2.47 4.82
N LEU A 63 -9.16 2.36 4.06
CA LEU A 63 -8.41 3.50 3.52
C LEU A 63 -8.88 3.83 2.11
N ILE A 64 -8.92 5.10 1.75
CA ILE A 64 -9.37 5.58 0.44
C ILE A 64 -8.17 5.89 -0.45
N MET A 65 -8.09 5.27 -1.62
CA MET A 65 -7.11 5.56 -2.66
C MET A 65 -7.74 6.41 -3.76
N GLY A 66 -7.27 7.65 -3.92
CA GLY A 66 -7.69 8.56 -4.98
C GLY A 66 -6.91 8.29 -6.26
N ILE A 67 -7.61 7.99 -7.36
CA ILE A 67 -6.99 7.65 -8.65
C ILE A 67 -6.81 8.92 -9.49
N LEU A 68 -5.56 9.27 -9.78
CA LEU A 68 -5.17 10.40 -10.61
C LEU A 68 -4.52 9.92 -11.92
N ASN A 69 -5.33 9.82 -12.97
CA ASN A 69 -4.86 9.42 -14.30
C ASN A 69 -4.25 10.61 -15.04
N VAL A 70 -2.94 10.55 -15.31
CA VAL A 70 -2.18 11.56 -16.06
C VAL A 70 -2.04 11.11 -17.52
N THR A 71 -3.16 10.92 -18.20
CA THR A 71 -3.22 10.63 -19.64
C THR A 71 -3.60 11.87 -20.43
N PRO A 72 -3.25 11.96 -21.73
CA PRO A 72 -3.62 13.11 -22.58
C PRO A 72 -5.11 13.42 -22.54
N ASP A 73 -5.94 12.37 -22.53
CA ASP A 73 -7.41 12.47 -22.55
C ASP A 73 -8.01 13.00 -21.24
N SER A 74 -7.24 12.98 -20.14
CA SER A 74 -7.72 13.39 -18.81
C SER A 74 -7.57 14.90 -18.58
N PHE A 75 -6.72 15.59 -19.34
CA PHE A 75 -6.39 17.01 -19.15
C PHE A 75 -6.17 17.78 -20.48
N SER A 76 -6.74 17.30 -21.58
CA SER A 76 -6.42 17.69 -22.97
C SER A 76 -6.60 19.16 -23.35
N ASP A 77 -7.21 19.99 -22.50
CA ASP A 77 -7.59 21.38 -22.86
C ASP A 77 -6.47 22.42 -22.64
N GLY A 78 -5.27 22.02 -22.23
CA GLY A 78 -4.13 22.94 -22.04
C GLY A 78 -2.77 22.27 -22.19
N GLY A 79 -1.72 23.05 -22.47
CA GLY A 79 -0.36 22.53 -22.63
C GLY A 79 0.19 21.81 -21.38
N LYS A 80 1.38 21.20 -21.49
CA LYS A 80 2.00 20.39 -20.42
C LYS A 80 2.03 21.04 -19.02
N HIS A 81 2.22 22.35 -18.94
CA HIS A 81 2.21 23.07 -17.66
C HIS A 81 0.80 23.23 -17.07
N THR A 82 -0.21 23.41 -17.92
CA THR A 82 -1.61 23.45 -17.52
C THR A 82 -2.05 22.09 -17.01
N SER A 83 -1.62 21.00 -17.65
CA SER A 83 -1.95 19.63 -17.21
C SER A 83 -1.33 19.27 -15.86
N VAL A 84 -0.08 19.69 -15.58
CA VAL A 84 0.54 19.47 -14.26
C VAL A 84 -0.17 20.27 -13.18
N THR A 85 -0.47 21.55 -13.43
CA THR A 85 -1.18 22.41 -12.46
C THR A 85 -2.57 21.85 -12.16
N ALA A 86 -3.29 21.37 -13.18
CA ALA A 86 -4.60 20.74 -13.02
C ALA A 86 -4.51 19.43 -12.22
N ALA A 87 -3.50 18.60 -12.46
CA ALA A 87 -3.28 17.38 -11.71
C ALA A 87 -3.00 17.64 -10.23
N VAL A 88 -2.20 18.67 -9.91
CA VAL A 88 -1.96 19.09 -8.51
C VAL A 88 -3.23 19.59 -7.83
N ALA A 89 -4.03 20.41 -8.53
CA ALA A 89 -5.30 20.90 -8.00
C ALA A 89 -6.27 19.74 -7.71
N HIS A 90 -6.36 18.78 -8.62
CA HIS A 90 -7.21 17.59 -8.45
C HIS A 90 -6.70 16.69 -7.31
N ALA A 91 -5.37 16.51 -7.17
CA ALA A 91 -4.79 15.79 -6.03
C ALA A 91 -5.17 16.47 -4.69
N ALA A 92 -5.08 17.80 -4.61
CA ALA A 92 -5.48 18.55 -3.42
C ALA A 92 -6.99 18.41 -3.11
N GLU A 93 -7.83 18.33 -4.14
CA GLU A 93 -9.27 18.05 -3.99
C GLU A 93 -9.52 16.66 -3.43
N MET A 94 -8.85 15.63 -3.95
CA MET A 94 -8.96 14.26 -3.43
C MET A 94 -8.54 14.18 -1.96
N VAL A 95 -7.44 14.84 -1.59
CA VAL A 95 -6.99 14.93 -0.18
C VAL A 95 -8.05 15.60 0.68
N ARG A 96 -8.60 16.74 0.24
CA ARG A 96 -9.70 17.42 0.96
C ARG A 96 -10.97 16.57 1.08
N ALA A 97 -11.23 15.71 0.11
CA ALA A 97 -12.35 14.76 0.11
C ALA A 97 -12.10 13.52 1.00
N GLY A 98 -10.90 13.37 1.56
CA GLY A 98 -10.57 12.28 2.48
C GLY A 98 -9.78 11.13 1.86
N ALA A 99 -9.09 11.34 0.73
CA ALA A 99 -8.14 10.36 0.22
C ALA A 99 -6.97 10.17 1.19
N ASP A 100 -6.67 8.90 1.49
CA ASP A 100 -5.54 8.48 2.33
C ASP A 100 -4.28 8.18 1.50
N VAL A 101 -4.46 7.85 0.23
CA VAL A 101 -3.42 7.52 -0.74
C VAL A 101 -3.78 8.14 -2.09
N LEU A 102 -2.79 8.55 -2.87
CA LEU A 102 -2.96 8.86 -4.29
C LEU A 102 -2.35 7.76 -5.14
N ASP A 103 -3.04 7.33 -6.18
CA ASP A 103 -2.54 6.41 -7.20
C ASP A 103 -2.37 7.18 -8.52
N ILE A 104 -1.13 7.33 -8.98
CA ILE A 104 -0.80 8.22 -10.10
C ILE A 104 -0.37 7.39 -11.31
N GLY A 105 -1.30 7.20 -12.25
CA GLY A 105 -1.06 6.41 -13.46
C GLY A 105 -0.86 7.26 -14.71
N GLY A 106 0.22 7.04 -15.47
CA GLY A 106 0.46 7.71 -16.76
C GLY A 106 0.04 6.88 -17.98
N GLN A 107 -0.18 5.58 -17.77
CA GLN A 107 -0.69 4.64 -18.77
C GLN A 107 -2.14 4.23 -18.50
N SER A 108 -2.96 4.26 -19.54
CA SER A 108 -4.33 3.74 -19.48
C SER A 108 -4.33 2.22 -19.49
N THR A 109 -5.08 1.60 -18.57
CA THR A 109 -5.34 0.15 -18.51
C THR A 109 -6.72 -0.22 -19.07
N ARG A 110 -7.39 0.70 -19.77
CA ARG A 110 -8.69 0.44 -20.41
C ARG A 110 -8.55 -0.58 -21.55
N PRO A 111 -9.62 -1.35 -21.87
CA PRO A 111 -9.59 -2.26 -23.01
C PRO A 111 -9.19 -1.55 -24.30
N ASN A 112 -8.28 -2.16 -25.07
CA ASN A 112 -7.73 -1.63 -26.33
C ASN A 112 -6.93 -0.32 -26.21
N ALA A 113 -6.51 0.08 -25.00
CA ALA A 113 -5.59 1.20 -24.86
C ALA A 113 -4.24 0.90 -25.54
N GLU A 114 -3.71 1.87 -26.28
CA GLU A 114 -2.36 1.77 -26.82
C GLU A 114 -1.34 1.77 -25.67
N ILE A 115 -0.48 0.76 -25.66
CA ILE A 115 0.63 0.68 -24.71
C ILE A 115 1.63 1.76 -25.10
N VAL A 116 2.00 2.59 -24.13
CA VAL A 116 3.03 3.61 -24.32
C VAL A 116 4.38 3.05 -23.86
N PRO A 117 5.49 3.41 -24.51
CA PRO A 117 6.80 3.06 -23.97
C PRO A 117 7.06 3.77 -22.64
N SER A 118 7.91 3.18 -21.80
CA SER A 118 8.08 3.59 -20.39
C SER A 118 8.61 5.02 -20.24
N ASP A 119 9.42 5.51 -21.19
CA ASP A 119 9.88 6.89 -21.24
C ASP A 119 8.71 7.87 -21.37
N LYS A 120 7.69 7.52 -22.17
CA LYS A 120 6.50 8.34 -22.37
C LYS A 120 5.58 8.34 -21.16
N GLU A 121 5.47 7.22 -20.44
CA GLU A 121 4.77 7.19 -19.16
C GLU A 121 5.52 8.04 -18.11
N GLN A 122 6.85 7.92 -18.04
CA GLN A 122 7.67 8.69 -17.12
C GLN A 122 7.55 10.20 -17.35
N GLU A 123 7.58 10.64 -18.61
CA GLU A 123 7.35 12.05 -19.01
C GLU A 123 5.99 12.59 -18.53
N ARG A 124 5.00 11.72 -18.28
CA ARG A 124 3.68 12.09 -17.77
C ARG A 124 3.68 12.16 -16.24
N VAL A 125 4.12 11.11 -15.56
CA VAL A 125 3.92 10.97 -14.10
C VAL A 125 4.94 11.73 -13.27
N VAL A 126 6.22 11.79 -13.69
CA VAL A 126 7.29 12.36 -12.86
C VAL A 126 7.06 13.85 -12.55
N PRO A 127 6.76 14.72 -13.54
CA PRO A 127 6.51 16.13 -13.25
C PRO A 127 5.30 16.36 -12.33
N VAL A 128 4.30 15.48 -12.40
CA VAL A 128 3.11 15.54 -11.52
C VAL A 128 3.46 15.15 -10.10
N ILE A 129 4.19 14.04 -9.91
CA ILE A 129 4.64 13.59 -8.57
C ILE A 129 5.52 14.66 -7.91
N GLU A 130 6.48 15.22 -8.65
CA GLU A 130 7.35 16.29 -8.16
C GLU A 130 6.54 17.52 -7.73
N ALA A 131 5.61 17.97 -8.58
CA ALA A 131 4.78 19.13 -8.29
C ALA A 131 3.85 18.90 -7.09
N ILE A 132 3.24 17.71 -6.96
CA ILE A 132 2.42 17.35 -5.81
C ILE A 132 3.22 17.45 -4.51
N ARG A 133 4.45 16.92 -4.48
CA ARG A 133 5.34 17.02 -3.31
C ARG A 133 5.78 18.45 -3.02
N GLN A 134 6.12 19.23 -4.05
CA GLN A 134 6.47 20.65 -3.89
C GLN A 134 5.32 21.50 -3.34
N ASN A 135 4.06 21.07 -3.54
CA ASN A 135 2.87 21.73 -2.98
C ASN A 135 2.50 21.22 -1.58
N GLY A 136 3.34 20.40 -0.93
CA GLY A 136 3.13 19.95 0.45
C GLY A 136 2.04 18.89 0.63
N ILE A 137 1.63 18.22 -0.45
CA ILE A 137 0.74 17.05 -0.34
C ILE A 137 1.61 15.86 0.08
N ASP A 138 1.49 15.46 1.34
CA ASP A 138 2.37 14.48 1.99
C ASP A 138 1.76 13.09 2.20
N ILE A 139 0.53 12.86 1.73
CA ILE A 139 -0.06 11.51 1.79
C ILE A 139 0.72 10.53 0.88
N PRO A 140 0.72 9.22 1.19
CA PRO A 140 1.34 8.22 0.33
C PRO A 140 0.93 8.36 -1.15
N ILE A 141 1.91 8.20 -2.04
CA ILE A 141 1.70 8.09 -3.48
C ILE A 141 2.07 6.66 -3.87
N SER A 142 1.17 5.98 -4.59
CA SER A 142 1.38 4.69 -5.24
C SER A 142 1.86 4.87 -6.68
#